data_AF-A0A2A2R1V1-F1
#
_entry.id   AF-A0A2A2R1V1-F1
#
_cell.length_a   1.000
_cell.length_b   1.000
_cell.length_c   1.000
_cell.angle_alpha   90.00
_cell.angle_beta   90.00
_cell.angle_gamma   90.00
#
_symmetry.space_group_name_H-M   'P 1'
#
loop_
_entity.id
_entity.type
_entity.pdbx_description
1 polymer ?
#
loop_
_entity_poly.entity_id
_entity_poly.type
_entity_poly.pdbx_seq_one_letter_code
_entity_poly.pdbx_strand_id
1 'polypeptide(L)'
;MKMVQGRIIYVLAFVMAGLGLTAVSMSAALYTENFTNTTSGNQAISTVGWTGYYTTSATNVSAIVMGSGADTWGLSNTYGNPIANGQGYLFTLNSSYSQQIFAAYDSTFTAMDMTGTSITWNMGNASNIPKIYVLIQVAGSWYASTTSFSTPSGYSAGSFNSATSGVTYSLNFTTDKSAWRNFTLVENSSMGLGAALTSDLPSSSITSIGYFIDYTGVTGTGSAVRIDTLQIIPEPVVATLLLLGIGLVSGRQLRSRWRDPAPS
;
A
#
# COMPACT_ATOMS: atom_id res chain seq x y z
N MET A 1 -0.48 -59.66 -31.92
CA MET A 1 0.42 -58.66 -31.30
C MET A 1 0.36 -57.39 -32.15
N LYS A 2 0.32 -56.20 -31.51
CA LYS A 2 0.03 -54.85 -32.06
C LYS A 2 -1.44 -54.41 -32.00
N MET A 3 -1.89 -54.05 -30.79
CA MET A 3 -3.00 -53.09 -30.62
C MET A 3 -2.92 -52.41 -29.24
N VAL A 4 -1.77 -51.79 -28.94
CA VAL A 4 -1.59 -50.94 -27.74
C VAL A 4 -0.77 -49.71 -28.14
N GLN A 5 -1.29 -48.88 -29.04
CA GLN A 5 -0.63 -47.62 -29.40
C GLN A 5 -1.58 -46.43 -29.62
N GLY A 6 -2.91 -46.63 -29.51
CA GLY A 6 -3.89 -45.57 -29.75
C GLY A 6 -4.39 -44.82 -28.51
N ARG A 7 -4.04 -45.24 -27.29
CA ARG A 7 -4.67 -44.72 -26.04
C ARG A 7 -3.78 -43.82 -25.19
N ILE A 8 -2.49 -43.69 -25.52
CA ILE A 8 -1.55 -42.81 -24.80
C ILE A 8 -1.64 -41.36 -25.33
N ILE A 9 -2.09 -41.16 -26.57
CA ILE A 9 -2.10 -39.84 -27.23
C ILE A 9 -3.19 -38.90 -26.65
N TYR A 10 -4.31 -39.43 -26.16
CA TYR A 10 -5.39 -38.59 -25.62
C TYR A 10 -5.16 -38.10 -24.18
N VAL A 11 -4.31 -38.77 -23.40
CA VAL A 11 -4.00 -38.34 -22.03
C VAL A 11 -2.97 -37.21 -22.04
N LEU A 12 -2.04 -37.19 -23.00
CA LEU A 12 -1.07 -36.09 -23.14
C LEU A 12 -1.71 -34.79 -23.65
N ALA A 13 -2.72 -34.88 -24.52
CA ALA A 13 -3.42 -33.70 -25.04
C ALA A 13 -4.28 -32.98 -23.98
N PHE A 14 -4.84 -33.72 -23.01
CA PHE A 14 -5.64 -33.12 -21.93
C PHE A 14 -4.78 -32.49 -20.82
N VAL A 15 -3.55 -33.00 -20.60
CA VAL A 15 -2.61 -32.41 -19.63
C VAL A 15 -1.98 -31.13 -20.19
N MET A 16 -1.73 -31.05 -21.50
CA MET A 16 -1.19 -29.85 -22.15
C MET A 16 -2.22 -28.71 -22.28
N ALA A 17 -3.52 -29.01 -22.29
CA ALA A 17 -4.58 -27.99 -22.23
C ALA A 17 -4.84 -27.45 -20.80
N GLY A 18 -4.44 -28.18 -19.76
CA GLY A 18 -4.53 -27.75 -18.35
C GLY A 18 -3.29 -27.03 -17.82
N LEU A 19 -2.18 -27.07 -18.57
CA LEU A 19 -0.92 -26.36 -18.30
C LEU A 19 -0.82 -25.05 -19.08
N GLY A 20 -1.95 -24.50 -19.55
CA GLY A 20 -2.03 -23.09 -19.89
C GLY A 20 -1.74 -22.30 -18.62
N LEU A 21 -0.47 -21.98 -18.41
CA LEU A 21 -0.01 -21.01 -17.43
C LEU A 21 -0.98 -19.84 -17.48
N THR A 22 -1.86 -19.75 -16.49
CA THR A 22 -2.48 -18.49 -16.15
C THR A 22 -1.35 -17.64 -15.63
N ALA A 23 -0.62 -17.02 -16.58
CA ALA A 23 0.20 -15.87 -16.28
C ALA A 23 -0.75 -14.92 -15.56
N VAL A 24 -0.62 -14.87 -14.23
CA VAL A 24 -1.29 -13.86 -13.43
C VAL A 24 -0.67 -12.58 -13.94
N SER A 25 -1.35 -11.93 -14.88
CA SER A 25 -0.92 -10.64 -15.37
C SER A 25 -0.88 -9.76 -14.14
N MET A 26 0.31 -9.38 -13.69
CA MET A 26 0.43 -8.36 -12.66
C MET A 26 -0.29 -7.13 -13.20
N SER A 27 -1.42 -6.79 -12.58
CA SER A 27 -2.20 -5.64 -13.01
C SER A 27 -1.32 -4.40 -12.84
N ALA A 28 -1.26 -3.56 -13.88
CA ALA A 28 -0.55 -2.29 -13.77
C ALA A 28 -1.15 -1.46 -12.63
N ALA A 29 -0.31 -0.75 -11.90
CA ALA A 29 -0.79 0.16 -10.86
C ALA A 29 -1.70 1.22 -11.49
N LEU A 30 -2.86 1.46 -10.89
CA LEU A 30 -3.81 2.51 -11.28
C LEU A 30 -3.30 3.90 -10.91
N TYR A 31 -2.47 3.98 -9.88
CA TYR A 31 -1.80 5.17 -9.41
C TYR A 31 -0.38 4.80 -8.97
N THR A 32 0.57 5.70 -9.19
CA THR A 32 1.95 5.56 -8.71
C THR A 32 2.52 6.93 -8.39
N GLU A 33 2.98 7.09 -7.17
CA GLU A 33 3.81 8.19 -6.71
C GLU A 33 5.16 7.63 -6.28
N ASN A 34 6.25 8.18 -6.83
CA ASN A 34 7.63 7.74 -6.57
C ASN A 34 8.44 8.79 -5.81
N PHE A 35 7.85 9.96 -5.52
CA PHE A 35 8.48 11.05 -4.78
C PHE A 35 9.84 11.47 -5.35
N THR A 36 9.96 11.44 -6.67
CA THR A 36 11.21 11.66 -7.41
C THR A 36 11.80 13.04 -7.11
N ASN A 37 13.08 13.08 -6.76
CA ASN A 37 13.84 14.32 -6.65
C ASN A 37 15.29 14.09 -7.13
N THR A 38 15.56 14.54 -8.34
CA THR A 38 16.88 14.45 -9.00
C THR A 38 17.72 15.72 -8.85
N THR A 39 17.27 16.68 -8.04
CA THR A 39 18.00 17.93 -7.81
C THR A 39 19.15 17.72 -6.83
N SER A 40 20.01 18.72 -6.66
CA SER A 40 21.18 18.62 -5.77
C SER A 40 20.86 18.73 -4.27
N GLY A 41 19.58 18.92 -3.89
CA GLY A 41 19.18 19.10 -2.50
C GLY A 41 17.73 18.68 -2.24
N ASN A 42 17.34 18.66 -0.97
CA ASN A 42 15.97 18.34 -0.61
C ASN A 42 14.99 19.39 -1.17
N GLN A 43 13.81 18.94 -1.60
CA GLN A 43 12.78 19.78 -2.19
C GLN A 43 11.51 19.83 -1.33
N ALA A 44 10.71 20.86 -1.56
CA ALA A 44 9.36 20.97 -1.01
C ALA A 44 8.46 19.87 -1.60
N ILE A 45 7.56 19.31 -0.80
CA ILE A 45 6.61 18.29 -1.30
C ILE A 45 5.56 18.89 -2.23
N SER A 46 5.34 20.21 -2.16
CA SER A 46 4.46 20.93 -3.10
C SER A 46 4.94 20.85 -4.55
N THR A 47 6.23 20.55 -4.80
CA THR A 47 6.74 20.41 -6.17
C THR A 47 6.20 19.17 -6.89
N VAL A 48 5.65 18.21 -6.15
CA VAL A 48 5.01 17.00 -6.68
C VAL A 48 3.51 16.96 -6.41
N GLY A 49 2.88 18.10 -6.11
CA GLY A 49 1.43 18.17 -5.90
C GLY A 49 0.95 17.71 -4.52
N TRP A 50 1.87 17.49 -3.57
CA TRP A 50 1.52 17.11 -2.20
C TRP A 50 1.42 18.31 -1.27
N THR A 51 0.50 18.22 -0.33
CA THR A 51 0.30 19.21 0.74
C THR A 51 0.61 18.57 2.09
N GLY A 52 1.35 19.27 2.95
CA GLY A 52 1.81 18.73 4.23
C GLY A 52 1.52 19.65 5.40
N TYR A 53 1.28 19.02 6.55
CA TYR A 53 0.94 19.65 7.81
C TYR A 53 1.67 18.97 8.96
N TYR A 54 1.89 19.73 10.04
CA TYR A 54 2.36 19.21 11.31
C TYR A 54 1.62 19.88 12.48
N THR A 55 1.77 19.32 13.70
CA THR A 55 1.06 19.71 14.95
C THR A 55 -0.44 19.41 14.94
N THR A 56 -1.05 19.45 16.12
CA THR A 56 -2.52 19.44 16.25
C THR A 56 -3.19 20.67 15.67
N SER A 57 -2.48 21.77 15.42
CA SER A 57 -3.02 22.98 14.77
C SER A 57 -2.97 22.92 13.24
N ALA A 58 -2.55 21.81 12.64
CA ALA A 58 -2.43 21.64 11.19
C ALA A 58 -1.64 22.79 10.52
N THR A 59 -0.45 23.10 11.05
CA THR A 59 0.41 24.15 10.47
C THR A 59 0.96 23.67 9.14
N ASN A 60 0.78 24.45 8.07
CA ASN A 60 1.25 24.07 6.74
C ASN A 60 2.79 24.05 6.64
N VAL A 61 3.31 22.95 6.10
CA VAL A 61 4.74 22.71 5.80
C VAL A 61 4.88 22.04 4.42
N SER A 62 4.02 22.41 3.47
CA SER A 62 4.11 21.94 2.08
C SER A 62 5.38 22.46 1.40
N ALA A 63 5.81 23.66 1.78
CA ALA A 63 7.15 24.16 1.51
C ALA A 63 8.14 23.49 2.47
N ILE A 64 9.31 23.09 1.97
CA ILE A 64 10.36 22.55 2.84
C ILE A 64 10.83 23.63 3.81
N VAL A 65 10.79 23.33 5.10
CA VAL A 65 11.30 24.23 6.13
C VAL A 65 12.75 23.83 6.41
N MET A 66 13.67 24.65 5.92
CA MET A 66 15.11 24.44 6.07
C MET A 66 15.63 25.20 7.29
N GLY A 67 16.34 24.51 8.19
CA GLY A 67 16.95 25.13 9.37
C GLY A 67 17.22 24.12 10.48
N SER A 68 18.14 24.44 11.39
CA SER A 68 18.33 23.63 12.59
C SER A 68 17.05 23.66 13.44
N GLY A 69 16.51 22.49 13.74
CA GLY A 69 15.33 22.40 14.59
C GLY A 69 14.01 22.72 13.88
N ALA A 70 13.88 22.46 12.58
CA ALA A 70 12.63 22.65 11.83
C ALA A 70 11.90 21.31 11.57
N ASP A 71 10.67 21.18 12.08
CA ASP A 71 9.76 20.11 11.69
C ASP A 71 9.34 20.29 10.23
N THR A 72 9.48 19.26 9.40
CA THR A 72 9.22 19.41 7.96
C THR A 72 8.73 18.12 7.32
N TRP A 73 8.00 18.30 6.22
CA TRP A 73 7.98 17.33 5.12
C TRP A 73 9.01 17.73 4.07
N GLY A 74 9.54 16.77 3.33
CA GLY A 74 10.41 17.05 2.20
C GLY A 74 10.58 15.87 1.26
N LEU A 75 11.12 16.15 0.08
CA LEU A 75 11.57 15.14 -0.87
C LEU A 75 13.09 15.04 -0.80
N SER A 76 13.61 13.87 -0.48
CA SER A 76 15.06 13.65 -0.39
C SER A 76 15.71 13.58 -1.76
N ASN A 77 16.91 14.13 -1.92
CA ASN A 77 17.72 13.95 -3.12
C ASN A 77 18.59 12.68 -3.12
N THR A 78 18.34 11.78 -2.18
CA THR A 78 19.10 10.52 -2.06
C THR A 78 18.31 9.35 -2.65
N TYR A 79 18.98 8.22 -2.86
CA TYR A 79 18.37 7.06 -3.50
C TYR A 79 17.22 6.46 -2.70
N GLY A 80 16.14 6.16 -3.43
CA GLY A 80 14.96 5.43 -2.99
C GLY A 80 15.22 3.95 -2.67
N ASN A 81 14.17 3.25 -2.25
CA ASN A 81 14.08 1.80 -2.15
C ASN A 81 12.84 1.32 -2.95
N PRO A 82 13.03 0.46 -3.97
CA PRO A 82 14.31 -0.07 -4.43
C PRO A 82 15.16 1.03 -5.10
N ILE A 83 16.50 0.89 -5.04
CA ILE A 83 17.44 1.84 -5.67
C ILE A 83 17.20 2.05 -7.17
N ALA A 84 16.61 1.05 -7.84
CA ALA A 84 16.24 1.10 -9.25
C ALA A 84 15.20 2.20 -9.57
N ASN A 85 14.44 2.66 -8.57
CA ASN A 85 13.48 3.76 -8.73
C ASN A 85 14.16 5.15 -8.77
N GLY A 86 15.48 5.21 -8.54
CA GLY A 86 16.26 6.44 -8.64
C GLY A 86 16.31 7.24 -7.34
N GLN A 87 16.53 8.55 -7.47
CA GLN A 87 16.60 9.48 -6.35
C GLN A 87 15.22 10.06 -6.03
N GLY A 88 14.91 10.15 -4.75
CA GLY A 88 13.60 10.58 -4.29
C GLY A 88 13.04 9.66 -3.22
N TYR A 89 12.53 10.28 -2.17
CA TYR A 89 11.55 9.72 -1.25
C TYR A 89 10.95 10.85 -0.43
N LEU A 90 9.70 10.69 -0.04
CA LEU A 90 9.05 11.55 0.92
C LEU A 90 9.66 11.29 2.30
N PHE A 91 9.93 12.34 3.07
CA PHE A 91 10.34 12.20 4.47
C PHE A 91 9.65 13.21 5.38
N THR A 92 9.48 12.82 6.63
CA THR A 92 9.24 13.73 7.76
C THR A 92 10.44 13.76 8.69
N LEU A 93 10.58 14.86 9.41
CA LEU A 93 11.59 15.02 10.44
C LEU A 93 10.99 15.77 11.63
N ASN A 94 11.07 15.21 12.85
CA ASN A 94 10.63 15.87 14.08
C ASN A 94 11.81 16.63 14.75
N SER A 95 12.34 17.66 14.08
CA SER A 95 13.53 18.36 14.56
C SER A 95 13.26 19.41 15.63
N SER A 96 12.06 20.00 15.69
CA SER A 96 11.72 21.03 16.69
C SER A 96 11.26 20.42 18.00
N TYR A 97 10.40 19.39 17.92
CA TYR A 97 9.69 18.84 19.06
C TYR A 97 9.66 17.30 19.03
N SER A 98 9.64 16.69 20.21
CA SER A 98 9.35 15.26 20.35
C SER A 98 7.84 15.01 20.28
N GLN A 99 7.44 13.78 19.97
CA GLN A 99 6.03 13.36 20.00
C GLN A 99 5.09 14.20 19.10
N GLN A 100 5.62 14.63 17.96
CA GLN A 100 4.90 15.41 16.96
C GLN A 100 3.90 14.54 16.18
N ILE A 101 2.96 15.18 15.50
CA ILE A 101 2.13 14.53 14.48
C ILE A 101 2.28 15.27 13.15
N PHE A 102 2.21 14.52 12.06
CA PHE A 102 2.31 15.01 10.69
C PHE A 102 1.21 14.42 9.84
N ALA A 103 0.73 15.14 8.84
CA ALA A 103 -0.03 14.57 7.74
C ALA A 103 0.44 15.13 6.41
N ALA A 104 0.35 14.35 5.35
CA ALA A 104 0.47 14.84 3.99
C ALA A 104 -0.47 14.07 3.07
N TYR A 105 -0.95 14.73 2.02
CA TYR A 105 -1.80 14.12 1.00
C TYR A 105 -1.52 14.67 -0.39
N ASP A 106 -1.87 13.90 -1.41
CA ASP A 106 -1.84 14.31 -2.81
C ASP A 106 -3.02 15.25 -3.10
N SER A 107 -2.74 16.54 -3.28
CA SER A 107 -3.74 17.57 -3.59
C SER A 107 -4.14 17.60 -5.06
N THR A 108 -3.43 16.85 -5.90
CA THR A 108 -3.68 16.71 -7.34
C THR A 108 -4.30 15.36 -7.71
N PHE A 109 -4.63 14.56 -6.70
CA PHE A 109 -5.19 13.23 -6.88
C PHE A 109 -6.48 13.27 -7.71
N THR A 110 -6.53 12.42 -8.74
CA THR A 110 -7.74 12.27 -9.55
C THR A 110 -8.65 11.24 -8.91
N ALA A 111 -9.91 11.61 -8.68
CA ALA A 111 -10.88 10.73 -8.05
C ALA A 111 -11.00 9.39 -8.81
N MET A 112 -11.03 8.29 -8.06
CA MET A 112 -11.11 6.94 -8.64
C MET A 112 -11.85 5.99 -7.72
N ASP A 113 -12.39 4.90 -8.28
CA ASP A 113 -12.97 3.79 -7.52
C ASP A 113 -11.87 2.85 -7.03
N MET A 114 -11.93 2.50 -5.75
CA MET A 114 -10.94 1.65 -5.07
C MET A 114 -11.42 0.20 -4.90
N THR A 115 -12.60 -0.16 -5.44
CA THR A 115 -13.14 -1.52 -5.33
C THR A 115 -12.15 -2.55 -5.86
N GLY A 116 -11.78 -3.53 -5.01
CA GLY A 116 -10.86 -4.60 -5.38
C GLY A 116 -9.44 -4.11 -5.63
N THR A 117 -8.98 -3.10 -4.90
CA THR A 117 -7.61 -2.58 -4.98
C THR A 117 -6.90 -2.67 -3.62
N SER A 118 -5.57 -2.66 -3.64
CA SER A 118 -4.75 -2.46 -2.45
C SER A 118 -3.89 -1.21 -2.60
N ILE A 119 -3.68 -0.53 -1.48
CA ILE A 119 -2.74 0.59 -1.34
C ILE A 119 -1.43 -0.02 -0.86
N THR A 120 -0.36 0.12 -1.65
CA THR A 120 0.95 -0.46 -1.37
C THR A 120 2.02 0.61 -1.36
N TRP A 121 2.99 0.49 -0.46
CA TRP A 121 4.08 1.47 -0.34
C TRP A 121 5.33 0.85 0.26
N ASN A 122 6.47 1.49 0.00
CA ASN A 122 7.71 1.21 0.70
C ASN A 122 7.97 2.29 1.75
N MET A 123 8.34 1.90 2.97
CA MET A 123 8.68 2.86 4.01
C MET A 123 9.81 2.39 4.93
N GLY A 124 10.57 3.37 5.42
CA GLY A 124 11.69 3.21 6.33
C GLY A 124 11.61 4.21 7.46
N ASN A 125 11.65 3.77 8.72
CA ASN A 125 11.61 4.67 9.87
C ASN A 125 12.93 4.60 10.63
N ALA A 126 13.36 5.70 11.24
CA ALA A 126 14.55 5.73 12.10
C ALA A 126 14.42 4.84 13.34
N SER A 127 13.20 4.50 13.75
CA SER A 127 12.89 3.53 14.81
C SER A 127 11.53 2.87 14.54
N ASN A 128 11.17 1.86 15.34
CA ASN A 128 9.86 1.19 15.26
C ASN A 128 8.75 1.90 16.07
N ILE A 129 9.03 3.11 16.55
CA ILE A 129 8.11 3.87 17.40
C ILE A 129 7.09 4.65 16.56
N PRO A 130 7.49 5.47 15.55
CA PRO A 130 6.54 6.20 14.72
C PRO A 130 5.51 5.27 14.09
N LYS A 131 4.25 5.69 14.15
CA LYS A 131 3.11 4.97 13.57
C LYS A 131 2.60 5.70 12.36
N ILE A 132 2.38 4.96 11.28
CA ILE A 132 1.96 5.49 9.99
C ILE A 132 0.55 4.96 9.73
N TYR A 133 -0.35 5.87 9.38
CA TYR A 133 -1.72 5.57 9.01
C TYR A 133 -1.95 6.04 7.59
N VAL A 134 -2.65 5.24 6.79
CA VAL A 134 -3.06 5.66 5.45
C VAL A 134 -4.24 6.59 5.57
N LEU A 135 -4.19 7.74 4.89
CA LEU A 135 -5.30 8.68 4.79
C LEU A 135 -6.00 8.52 3.46
N ILE A 136 -7.33 8.64 3.47
CA ILE A 136 -8.15 8.78 2.26
C ILE A 136 -9.21 9.85 2.46
N GLN A 137 -9.62 10.50 1.38
CA GLN A 137 -10.77 11.39 1.38
C GLN A 137 -11.93 10.75 0.61
N VAL A 138 -13.06 10.54 1.27
CA VAL A 138 -14.28 9.97 0.68
C VAL A 138 -15.44 10.93 0.91
N ALA A 139 -16.14 11.31 -0.17
CA ALA A 139 -17.26 12.25 -0.13
C ALA A 139 -16.93 13.55 0.64
N GLY A 140 -15.72 14.09 0.45
CA GLY A 140 -15.25 15.32 1.10
C GLY A 140 -14.79 15.17 2.56
N SER A 141 -14.96 13.99 3.18
CA SER A 141 -14.53 13.73 4.56
C SER A 141 -13.23 12.92 4.59
N TRP A 142 -12.37 13.21 5.57
CA TRP A 142 -11.11 12.51 5.76
C TRP A 142 -11.25 11.32 6.71
N TYR A 143 -10.57 10.22 6.35
CA TYR A 143 -10.50 9.00 7.13
C TYR A 143 -9.05 8.53 7.21
N ALA A 144 -8.70 7.94 8.35
CA ALA A 144 -7.43 7.25 8.55
C ALA A 144 -7.67 5.75 8.69
N SER A 145 -6.70 4.93 8.29
CA SER A 145 -6.74 3.50 8.56
C SER A 145 -6.83 3.25 10.07
N THR A 146 -7.55 2.21 10.49
CA THR A 146 -7.52 1.76 11.90
C THR A 146 -6.17 1.11 12.21
N THR A 147 -5.66 0.32 11.26
CA THR A 147 -4.33 -0.28 11.33
C THR A 147 -3.26 0.79 11.20
N SER A 148 -2.31 0.78 12.13
CA SER A 148 -1.07 1.53 12.04
C SER A 148 0.06 0.66 11.54
N PHE A 149 0.99 1.24 10.79
CA PHE A 149 2.16 0.58 10.26
C PHE A 149 3.43 1.17 10.86
N SER A 150 4.46 0.33 11.04
CA SER A 150 5.79 0.74 11.45
C SER A 150 6.80 -0.27 10.91
N THR A 151 8.03 0.19 10.69
CA THR A 151 9.14 -0.73 10.45
C THR A 151 9.40 -1.62 11.67
N PRO A 152 9.87 -2.86 11.47
CA PRO A 152 10.18 -3.77 12.57
C PRO A 152 11.39 -3.29 13.39
N SER A 153 12.29 -2.53 12.76
CA SER A 153 13.49 -1.93 13.34
C SER A 153 13.75 -0.54 12.76
N GLY A 154 14.70 0.19 13.37
CA GLY A 154 15.18 1.45 12.82
C GLY A 154 16.05 1.26 11.57
N TYR A 155 15.91 2.18 10.62
CA TYR A 155 16.74 2.31 9.44
C TYR A 155 17.39 3.69 9.39
N SER A 156 18.64 3.74 8.95
CA SER A 156 19.26 4.97 8.43
C SER A 156 18.89 5.16 6.95
N ALA A 157 19.05 6.39 6.43
CA ALA A 157 18.84 6.68 5.01
C ALA A 157 19.70 5.78 4.10
N GLY A 158 20.95 5.53 4.50
CA GLY A 158 21.89 4.69 3.77
C GLY A 158 21.61 3.18 3.87
N SER A 159 21.08 2.70 5.00
CA SER A 159 20.75 1.27 5.15
C SER A 159 19.41 0.90 4.51
N PHE A 160 18.49 1.85 4.36
CA PHE A 160 17.17 1.55 3.80
C PHE A 160 17.20 1.34 2.28
N ASN A 161 18.04 2.05 1.52
CA ASN A 161 18.10 1.97 0.05
C ASN A 161 18.34 0.56 -0.52
N SER A 162 18.90 -0.34 0.30
CA SER A 162 19.32 -1.70 -0.04
C SER A 162 18.58 -2.76 0.77
N ALA A 163 17.66 -2.35 1.65
CA ALA A 163 16.85 -3.26 2.44
C ALA A 163 15.87 -4.04 1.53
N THR A 164 15.80 -5.35 1.72
CA THR A 164 14.94 -6.26 0.92
C THR A 164 13.81 -6.87 1.73
N SER A 165 13.78 -6.66 3.05
CA SER A 165 12.77 -7.17 3.97
C SER A 165 12.34 -6.07 4.94
N GLY A 166 11.06 -6.12 5.37
CA GLY A 166 10.49 -5.12 6.28
C GLY A 166 10.34 -3.72 5.66
N VAL A 167 10.28 -3.64 4.32
CA VAL A 167 10.21 -2.38 3.57
C VAL A 167 8.84 -2.13 2.95
N THR A 168 8.20 -3.17 2.40
CA THR A 168 6.94 -3.07 1.66
C THR A 168 5.75 -3.37 2.56
N TYR A 169 4.74 -2.51 2.47
CA TYR A 169 3.50 -2.57 3.21
C TYR A 169 2.31 -2.51 2.25
N SER A 170 1.19 -3.08 2.67
CA SER A 170 -0.06 -3.09 1.92
C SER A 170 -1.24 -2.91 2.86
N LEU A 171 -2.25 -2.18 2.38
CA LEU A 171 -3.57 -2.08 2.95
C LEU A 171 -4.59 -2.38 1.86
N ASN A 172 -5.33 -3.48 2.01
CA ASN A 172 -6.43 -3.79 1.10
C ASN A 172 -7.56 -2.77 1.33
N PHE A 173 -8.06 -2.17 0.26
CA PHE A 173 -9.15 -1.23 0.37
C PHE A 173 -10.46 -1.96 0.65
N THR A 174 -11.25 -1.42 1.56
CA THR A 174 -12.61 -1.86 1.84
C THR A 174 -13.42 -0.67 2.35
N THR A 175 -14.74 -0.69 2.19
CA THR A 175 -15.62 0.30 2.82
C THR A 175 -15.97 -0.08 4.26
N ASP A 176 -15.60 -1.28 4.73
CA ASP A 176 -15.93 -1.75 6.08
C ASP A 176 -15.43 -0.78 7.15
N LYS A 177 -16.35 -0.35 8.03
CA LYS A 177 -16.09 0.55 9.15
C LYS A 177 -14.92 0.16 10.04
N SER A 178 -14.64 -1.14 10.18
CA SER A 178 -13.56 -1.65 11.02
C SER A 178 -12.17 -1.28 10.49
N ALA A 179 -12.04 -1.07 9.18
CA ALA A 179 -10.78 -0.69 8.55
C ALA A 179 -10.44 0.79 8.73
N TRP A 180 -11.39 1.63 9.15
CA TRP A 180 -11.25 3.08 9.15
C TRP A 180 -11.67 3.75 10.46
N ARG A 181 -11.14 4.94 10.66
CA ARG A 181 -11.52 5.87 11.73
C ARG A 181 -11.64 7.27 11.18
N ASN A 182 -12.41 8.12 11.87
CA ASN A 182 -12.50 9.53 11.54
C ASN A 182 -11.12 10.18 11.60
N PHE A 183 -10.82 11.07 10.67
CA PHE A 183 -9.64 11.93 10.73
C PHE A 183 -10.06 13.38 10.58
N THR A 184 -9.57 14.24 11.48
CA THR A 184 -9.78 15.68 11.36
C THR A 184 -8.58 16.27 10.65
N LEU A 185 -8.83 17.03 9.58
CA LEU A 185 -7.86 17.93 8.98
C LEU A 185 -8.59 19.19 8.53
N VAL A 186 -8.45 20.24 9.34
CA VAL A 186 -8.87 21.60 9.04
C VAL A 186 -7.62 22.45 8.99
N GLU A 187 -7.28 22.91 7.79
CA GLU A 187 -6.02 23.61 7.51
C GLU A 187 -5.79 24.77 8.47
N ASN A 188 -4.59 24.82 9.07
CA ASN A 188 -4.19 25.84 10.04
C ASN A 188 -5.12 25.98 11.26
N SER A 189 -5.90 24.95 11.57
CA SER A 189 -6.82 24.93 12.72
C SER A 189 -6.72 23.65 13.54
N SER A 190 -6.94 22.48 12.93
CA SER A 190 -6.98 21.22 13.67
C SER A 190 -6.56 20.02 12.85
N MET A 191 -5.79 19.11 13.46
CA MET A 191 -5.41 17.83 12.88
C MET A 191 -5.35 16.74 13.95
N GLY A 192 -5.88 15.54 13.63
CA GLY A 192 -5.72 14.39 14.51
C GLY A 192 -6.62 13.20 14.20
N LEU A 193 -6.28 12.06 14.80
CA LEU A 193 -7.08 10.84 14.76
C LEU A 193 -8.35 10.98 15.61
N GLY A 194 -9.49 10.65 15.03
CA GLY A 194 -10.78 10.58 15.70
C GLY A 194 -11.17 9.16 16.10
N ALA A 195 -12.45 8.96 16.45
CA ALA A 195 -12.99 7.66 16.83
C ALA A 195 -13.11 6.69 15.63
N ALA A 196 -13.14 5.39 15.92
CA ALA A 196 -13.46 4.36 14.95
C ALA A 196 -14.85 4.59 14.33
N LEU A 197 -15.02 4.18 13.07
CA LEU A 197 -16.30 4.36 12.39
C LEU A 197 -17.39 3.43 12.95
N THR A 198 -18.62 3.94 12.99
CA THR A 198 -19.80 3.18 13.41
C THR A 198 -20.57 2.58 12.24
N SER A 199 -20.35 3.11 11.03
CA SER A 199 -20.92 2.70 9.75
C SER A 199 -19.84 2.67 8.68
N ASP A 200 -20.07 1.88 7.63
CA ASP A 200 -19.16 1.77 6.50
C ASP A 200 -18.94 3.12 5.81
N LEU A 201 -17.84 3.25 5.09
CA LEU A 201 -17.58 4.41 4.24
C LEU A 201 -18.73 4.59 3.24
N PRO A 202 -19.15 5.82 2.96
CA PRO A 202 -20.31 6.08 2.10
C PRO A 202 -20.07 5.80 0.62
N SER A 203 -18.82 5.55 0.21
CA SER A 203 -18.42 5.26 -1.18
C SER A 203 -17.09 4.53 -1.21
N SER A 204 -16.87 3.73 -2.26
CA SER A 204 -15.57 3.15 -2.61
C SER A 204 -14.70 4.12 -3.41
N SER A 205 -15.25 5.25 -3.87
CA SER A 205 -14.49 6.26 -4.59
C SER A 205 -13.80 7.22 -3.63
N ILE A 206 -12.47 7.34 -3.78
CA ILE A 206 -11.65 8.30 -3.05
C ILE A 206 -11.34 9.50 -3.94
N THR A 207 -11.14 10.65 -3.30
CA THR A 207 -10.82 11.94 -3.94
C THR A 207 -9.42 12.45 -3.59
N SER A 208 -8.79 11.85 -2.58
CA SER A 208 -7.39 12.07 -2.23
C SER A 208 -6.88 10.90 -1.37
N ILE A 209 -5.56 10.77 -1.31
CA ILE A 209 -4.82 9.76 -0.57
C ILE A 209 -3.61 10.40 0.11
N GLY A 210 -3.20 9.87 1.25
CA GLY A 210 -2.07 10.41 1.98
C GLY A 210 -1.63 9.56 3.16
N TYR A 211 -0.90 10.20 4.07
CA TYR A 211 -0.37 9.57 5.28
C TYR A 211 -0.54 10.49 6.48
N PHE A 212 -0.79 9.87 7.64
CA PHE A 212 -0.66 10.49 8.95
C PHE A 212 0.45 9.78 9.72
N ILE A 213 1.39 10.54 10.26
CA ILE A 213 2.55 10.06 10.99
C ILE A 213 2.41 10.51 12.44
N ASP A 214 2.35 9.55 13.34
CA ASP A 214 2.27 9.76 14.78
C ASP A 214 3.60 9.42 15.41
N TYR A 215 4.32 10.44 15.90
CA TYR A 215 5.57 10.27 16.66
C TYR A 215 5.32 10.10 18.17
N THR A 216 4.08 9.93 18.64
CA THR A 216 3.80 9.68 20.05
C THR A 216 4.67 8.54 20.59
N GLY A 217 5.33 8.78 21.72
CA GLY A 217 6.30 7.85 22.31
C GLY A 217 7.74 7.96 21.78
N VAL A 218 8.00 8.72 20.71
CA VAL A 218 9.38 9.03 20.28
C VAL A 218 9.99 10.00 21.27
N THR A 219 11.02 9.53 21.97
CA THR A 219 11.79 10.36 22.91
C THR A 219 12.89 11.11 22.16
N GLY A 220 12.84 12.44 22.20
CA GLY A 220 13.81 13.32 21.54
C GLY A 220 13.41 13.78 20.12
N THR A 221 14.32 14.51 19.49
CA THR A 221 14.15 15.14 18.18
C THR A 221 15.05 14.51 17.13
N GLY A 222 14.74 14.74 15.85
CA GLY A 222 15.56 14.29 14.72
C GLY A 222 15.27 12.85 14.27
N SER A 223 14.16 12.27 14.69
CA SER A 223 13.66 11.00 14.14
C SER A 223 12.96 11.26 12.81
N ALA A 224 13.20 10.38 11.84
CA ALA A 224 12.67 10.50 10.50
C ALA A 224 11.80 9.30 10.14
N VAL A 225 10.72 9.56 9.41
CA VAL A 225 9.98 8.57 8.65
C VAL A 225 10.18 8.87 7.18
N ARG A 226 10.43 7.84 6.39
CA ARG A 226 10.63 7.88 4.95
C ARG A 226 9.61 6.99 4.25
N ILE A 227 9.09 7.46 3.12
CA ILE A 227 8.14 6.77 2.25
C ILE A 227 8.63 6.93 0.80
N ASP A 228 8.88 5.83 0.13
CA ASP A 228 9.58 5.81 -1.16
C ASP A 228 8.64 5.71 -2.35
N THR A 229 7.57 4.95 -2.19
CA THR A 229 6.58 4.72 -3.24
C THR A 229 5.21 4.69 -2.62
N LEU A 230 4.19 5.09 -3.39
CA LEU A 230 2.79 4.83 -3.08
C LEU A 230 2.13 4.35 -4.37
N GLN A 231 1.49 3.20 -4.33
CA GLN A 231 0.83 2.60 -5.48
C GLN A 231 -0.56 2.09 -5.11
N ILE A 232 -1.51 2.30 -6.01
CA ILE A 232 -2.82 1.66 -5.94
C ILE A 232 -2.84 0.57 -7.00
N ILE A 233 -2.99 -0.67 -6.59
CA ILE A 233 -2.86 -1.83 -7.47
C ILE A 233 -4.16 -2.65 -7.41
N PRO A 234 -4.75 -3.05 -8.55
CA PRO A 234 -5.88 -3.96 -8.55
C PRO A 234 -5.49 -5.31 -7.96
N GLU A 235 -6.32 -5.84 -7.07
CA GLU A 235 -6.13 -7.19 -6.53
C GLU A 235 -6.34 -8.22 -7.66
N PRO A 236 -5.47 -9.23 -7.78
CA PRO A 236 -5.68 -10.29 -8.75
C PRO A 236 -6.99 -11.00 -8.42
N VAL A 237 -7.98 -10.89 -9.31
CA VAL A 237 -9.27 -11.57 -9.16
C VAL A 237 -9.02 -13.07 -9.19
N VAL A 238 -9.08 -13.72 -8.03
CA VAL A 238 -8.92 -15.18 -7.88
C VAL A 238 -10.17 -15.93 -8.38
N ALA A 239 -10.67 -15.58 -9.57
CA ALA A 239 -11.82 -16.25 -10.18
C ALA A 239 -11.43 -17.59 -10.84
N THR A 240 -10.14 -17.90 -11.00
CA THR A 240 -9.68 -19.02 -11.82
C THR A 240 -9.55 -20.37 -11.08
N LEU A 241 -9.61 -20.39 -9.74
CA LEU A 241 -9.44 -21.63 -8.96
C LEU A 241 -10.74 -22.45 -8.76
N LEU A 242 -11.92 -21.83 -8.90
CA LEU A 242 -13.21 -22.54 -8.75
C LEU A 242 -13.55 -23.43 -9.96
N LEU A 243 -13.10 -23.09 -11.17
CA LEU A 243 -13.38 -23.88 -12.37
C LEU A 243 -12.57 -25.20 -12.42
N LEU A 244 -11.37 -25.24 -11.82
CA LEU A 244 -10.57 -26.47 -11.70
C LEU A 244 -11.14 -27.44 -10.64
N GLY A 245 -11.76 -26.91 -9.58
CA GLY A 245 -12.41 -27.72 -8.53
C GLY A 245 -13.63 -28.50 -9.04
N ILE A 246 -14.45 -27.90 -9.91
CA ILE A 246 -15.66 -28.54 -10.45
C ILE A 246 -15.31 -29.62 -11.50
N GLY A 247 -14.24 -29.41 -12.28
CA GLY A 247 -13.75 -30.39 -13.26
C GLY A 247 -13.22 -31.69 -12.62
N LEU A 248 -12.58 -31.61 -11.45
CA LEU A 248 -12.03 -32.78 -10.76
C LEU A 248 -13.10 -33.61 -10.03
N VAL A 249 -14.18 -32.98 -9.57
CA VAL A 249 -15.30 -33.70 -8.91
C VAL A 249 -16.18 -34.42 -9.94
N SER A 250 -16.41 -33.81 -11.11
CA SER A 250 -17.14 -34.46 -12.22
C SER A 250 -16.35 -35.62 -12.85
N GLY A 251 -15.01 -35.53 -12.89
CA GLY A 251 -14.15 -36.64 -13.32
C GLY A 251 -14.13 -37.84 -12.36
N ARG A 252 -14.29 -37.60 -11.04
CA ARG A 252 -14.36 -38.69 -10.04
C ARG A 252 -15.69 -39.44 -10.06
N GLN A 253 -16.82 -38.76 -10.31
CA GLN A 253 -18.13 -39.42 -10.35
C GLN A 253 -18.35 -40.30 -11.59
N LEU A 254 -17.62 -40.08 -12.68
CA LEU A 254 -17.66 -40.95 -13.87
C LEU A 254 -16.90 -42.28 -13.69
N ARG A 255 -16.02 -42.39 -12.69
CA ARG A 255 -15.23 -43.62 -12.44
C ARG A 255 -15.91 -44.64 -11.52
N SER A 256 -16.87 -44.24 -10.68
CA SER A 256 -17.51 -45.17 -9.72
C SER A 256 -18.66 -45.99 -10.31
N ARG A 257 -19.16 -45.65 -11.52
CA ARG A 257 -20.27 -46.37 -12.17
C ARG A 257 -19.87 -47.64 -12.94
N TRP A 258 -18.59 -48.02 -12.95
CA TRP A 258 -18.09 -49.15 -13.76
C TRP A 258 -17.57 -50.34 -12.94
N ARG A 259 -17.85 -50.39 -11.63
CA ARG A 259 -17.47 -51.51 -10.76
C ARG A 259 -18.68 -52.16 -10.11
N ASP A 260 -19.60 -52.65 -10.93
CA ASP A 260 -20.50 -53.71 -10.49
C ASP A 260 -20.11 -55.00 -11.23
N PRO A 261 -19.60 -56.04 -10.55
CA PRO A 261 -19.42 -57.36 -11.14
C PRO A 261 -20.79 -58.04 -11.29
N ALA A 262 -21.05 -58.62 -12.46
CA ALA A 262 -22.27 -59.37 -12.74
C ALA A 262 -22.40 -60.62 -11.83
N PRO A 263 -23.61 -60.96 -11.37
CA PRO A 263 -23.83 -62.17 -10.58
C PRO A 263 -23.72 -63.42 -11.47
N SER A 264 -23.06 -64.45 -10.93
CA SER A 264 -22.95 -65.80 -11.47
C SER A 264 -24.24 -66.59 -11.35
#